data_AF-A0A067C497-F1
#
_entry.id   AF-A0A067C497-F1
#
_cell.length_a   1.000
_cell.length_b   1.000
_cell.length_c   1.000
_cell.angle_alpha   90.00
_cell.angle_beta   90.00
_cell.angle_gamma   90.00
#
_symmetry.space_group_name_H-M   'P 1'
#
loop_
_entity.id
_entity.type
_entity.pdbx_description
1 polymer ?
#
loop_
_entity_poly.entity_id
_entity_poly.type
_entity_poly.pdbx_seq_one_letter_code
_entity_poly.pdbx_strand_id
1 'polypeptide(L)'
;MARVSPTTDELTSPASSCGQSSTKKRGPKAHLSLDTSDERDDDPLTTVVLAALDASILYDNEGVALEAFRARLGSSEVHADFKIKMLLDMLATVRATHLSKESLEIAWHRIVDEERRDLLELTTSTPPTSARDSVASVPRPSTSGAPSKLSQAKSKRKQAEYDAKLLANRLALLKQEEQKAWRKIEQTREKAQQILEHREEAVKKQQDRHLFLHAREVETRTATKKHKLAAKTSVIKKRQAAISVISRKYQEVDTVKQERRRLKIEKERQAQAEVERAREKRELVRRQEEELRKKRLKERVVAEKQAVARYRQSVEEEEVMLREQRKRVAAMERAELELIQRLQSTQLLQRQAYNELEKALIRTEM
;
A
#
# COMPACT_ATOMS: atom_id res chain seq x y z
N MET A 1 -55.60 -22.92 -23.74
CA MET A 1 -55.61 -22.19 -25.03
C MET A 1 -54.71 -20.99 -24.87
N ALA A 2 -53.78 -20.65 -25.76
CA ALA A 2 -53.03 -21.37 -26.77
C ALA A 2 -51.79 -20.49 -27.00
N ARG A 3 -50.62 -21.11 -27.08
CA ARG A 3 -49.35 -20.47 -27.39
C ARG A 3 -49.33 -20.08 -28.87
N VAL A 4 -48.69 -18.96 -29.21
CA VAL A 4 -48.28 -18.64 -30.58
C VAL A 4 -46.80 -18.23 -30.57
N SER A 5 -46.01 -19.14 -31.14
CA SER A 5 -44.85 -19.03 -32.02
C SER A 5 -43.80 -17.91 -31.86
N PRO A 6 -42.50 -18.28 -31.87
CA PRO A 6 -41.41 -17.44 -32.35
C PRO A 6 -41.03 -17.76 -33.81
N THR A 7 -40.67 -16.73 -34.57
CA THR A 7 -40.05 -16.77 -35.92
C THR A 7 -38.83 -15.86 -35.82
N THR A 8 -37.62 -16.41 -35.90
CA THR A 8 -36.77 -16.69 -37.07
C THR A 8 -35.65 -15.67 -37.18
N ASP A 9 -34.55 -16.21 -37.70
CA ASP A 9 -33.48 -15.59 -38.46
C ASP A 9 -32.18 -15.29 -37.75
N GLU A 10 -31.16 -16.13 -37.90
CA GLU A 10 -30.37 -16.51 -39.10
C GLU A 10 -29.10 -15.64 -39.17
N LEU A 11 -28.06 -16.24 -39.75
CA LEU A 11 -26.96 -15.61 -40.46
C LEU A 11 -25.59 -15.42 -39.74
N THR A 12 -24.77 -16.43 -40.04
CA THR A 12 -23.45 -16.34 -40.73
C THR A 12 -22.16 -16.02 -39.95
N SER A 13 -21.34 -17.08 -39.83
CA SER A 13 -19.89 -17.10 -40.08
C SER A 13 -19.54 -16.53 -41.49
N PRO A 14 -18.28 -16.46 -42.00
CA PRO A 14 -16.98 -16.87 -41.43
C PRO A 14 -15.77 -15.92 -41.75
N ALA A 15 -14.60 -16.34 -41.27
CA ALA A 15 -13.27 -16.33 -41.93
C ALA A 15 -12.55 -15.03 -42.38
N SER A 16 -11.25 -15.02 -42.01
CA SER A 16 -10.09 -15.00 -42.93
C SER A 16 -9.20 -13.76 -43.08
N SER A 17 -7.90 -14.11 -43.16
CA SER A 17 -6.80 -13.44 -43.84
C SER A 17 -6.05 -12.35 -43.04
N CYS A 18 -4.73 -12.53 -42.83
CA CYS A 18 -3.64 -12.17 -43.75
C CYS A 18 -3.23 -10.70 -43.51
N GLY A 19 -2.00 -10.28 -43.29
CA GLY A 19 -0.69 -10.90 -43.27
C GLY A 19 0.32 -9.75 -43.13
N GLN A 20 1.61 -10.08 -43.26
CA GLN A 20 2.74 -9.25 -43.67
C GLN A 20 3.90 -9.09 -42.68
N SER A 21 5.00 -9.60 -43.21
CA SER A 21 6.41 -9.49 -42.92
C SER A 21 6.96 -8.06 -42.85
N SER A 22 7.92 -7.84 -41.96
CA SER A 22 8.98 -6.86 -42.18
C SER A 22 10.30 -7.36 -41.59
N THR A 23 11.26 -7.53 -42.49
CA THR A 23 12.65 -7.93 -42.28
C THR A 23 13.53 -6.80 -41.71
N LYS A 24 14.69 -7.20 -41.17
CA LYS A 24 16.03 -6.57 -41.36
C LYS A 24 16.52 -5.57 -40.29
N LYS A 25 17.48 -6.01 -39.46
CA LYS A 25 18.91 -5.62 -39.56
C LYS A 25 19.75 -6.29 -38.46
N ARG A 26 20.67 -7.17 -38.89
CA ARG A 26 21.82 -7.64 -38.10
C ARG A 26 22.84 -6.50 -37.98
N GLY A 27 23.26 -6.19 -36.77
CA GLY A 27 24.47 -5.42 -36.47
C GLY A 27 25.61 -6.34 -36.01
N PRO A 28 26.88 -5.98 -36.25
CA PRO A 28 28.02 -6.83 -35.93
C PRO A 28 28.28 -6.88 -34.42
N LYS A 29 28.37 -8.09 -33.86
CA LYS A 29 28.85 -8.33 -32.49
C LYS A 29 30.36 -8.06 -32.45
N ALA A 30 30.75 -6.97 -31.78
CA ALA A 30 32.12 -6.78 -31.32
C ALA A 30 32.35 -7.67 -30.10
N HIS A 31 33.19 -8.71 -30.26
CA HIS A 31 33.73 -9.48 -29.14
C HIS A 31 34.82 -8.61 -28.47
N LEU A 32 34.43 -7.88 -27.43
CA LEU A 32 35.37 -7.33 -26.45
C LEU A 32 35.62 -8.42 -25.41
N SER A 33 36.69 -9.18 -25.61
CA SER A 33 37.30 -10.01 -24.57
C SER A 33 37.96 -9.07 -23.56
N LEU A 34 37.19 -8.64 -22.56
CA LEU A 34 37.71 -8.07 -21.32
C LEU A 34 38.21 -9.24 -20.47
N ASP A 35 39.51 -9.48 -20.56
CA ASP A 35 40.25 -10.36 -19.68
C ASP A 35 40.41 -9.63 -18.33
N THR A 36 39.36 -9.67 -17.51
CA THR A 36 39.39 -9.23 -16.12
C THR A 36 39.80 -10.43 -15.28
N SER A 37 41.11 -10.71 -15.26
CA SER A 37 41.75 -11.46 -14.19
C SER A 37 41.77 -10.59 -12.93
N ASP A 38 40.57 -10.30 -12.43
CA ASP A 38 40.35 -9.68 -11.13
C ASP A 38 40.59 -10.81 -10.13
N GLU A 39 41.77 -10.82 -9.50
CA GLU A 39 42.08 -11.66 -8.34
C GLU A 39 41.08 -11.30 -7.24
N ARG A 40 39.89 -11.89 -7.31
CA ARG A 40 38.93 -11.83 -6.23
C ARG A 40 39.57 -12.58 -5.09
N ASP A 41 39.92 -11.86 -4.03
CA ASP A 41 40.13 -12.42 -2.70
C ASP A 41 38.82 -13.13 -2.30
N ASP A 42 38.66 -14.36 -2.81
CA ASP A 42 37.50 -15.18 -2.54
C ASP A 42 37.58 -15.57 -1.06
N ASP A 43 36.68 -14.96 -0.27
CA ASP A 43 36.49 -15.25 1.15
C ASP A 43 36.50 -16.77 1.34
N PRO A 44 37.40 -17.34 2.17
CA PRO A 44 37.54 -18.79 2.35
C PRO A 44 36.20 -19.46 2.69
N LEU A 45 35.29 -18.71 3.34
CA LEU A 45 33.93 -19.13 3.63
C LEU A 45 33.11 -19.38 2.35
N THR A 46 33.24 -18.51 1.36
CA THR A 46 32.55 -18.64 0.06
C THR A 46 33.01 -19.89 -0.65
N THR A 47 34.31 -20.18 -0.65
CA THR A 47 34.86 -21.42 -1.23
C THR A 47 34.27 -22.67 -0.56
N VAL A 48 34.16 -22.67 0.77
CA VAL A 48 33.56 -23.79 1.52
C VAL A 48 32.08 -23.97 1.17
N VAL A 49 31.31 -22.88 1.07
CA VAL A 49 29.88 -22.94 0.73
C VAL A 49 29.66 -23.40 -0.71
N LEU A 50 30.44 -22.89 -1.68
CA LEU A 50 30.36 -23.31 -3.07
C LEU A 50 30.75 -24.79 -3.24
N ALA A 51 31.79 -25.25 -2.55
CA ALA A 51 32.16 -26.66 -2.54
C ALA A 51 31.06 -27.56 -1.92
N ALA A 52 30.39 -27.09 -0.87
CA ALA A 52 29.26 -27.80 -0.28
C ALA A 52 28.04 -27.84 -1.21
N LEU A 53 27.80 -26.78 -1.99
CA LEU A 53 26.76 -26.75 -3.03
C LEU A 53 27.04 -27.80 -4.11
N ASP A 54 28.27 -27.82 -4.64
CA ASP A 54 28.69 -28.77 -5.68
C ASP A 54 28.59 -30.22 -5.20
N ALA A 55 29.02 -30.50 -3.97
CA ALA A 55 28.93 -31.83 -3.38
C ALA A 55 27.48 -32.28 -3.05
N SER A 56 26.50 -31.38 -3.15
CA SER A 56 25.09 -31.64 -2.84
C SER A 56 24.20 -31.73 -4.08
N ILE A 57 24.78 -31.68 -5.28
CA ILE A 57 24.10 -31.95 -6.55
C ILE A 57 23.97 -33.46 -6.70
N LEU A 58 22.74 -33.98 -6.75
CA LEU A 58 22.49 -35.42 -6.84
C LEU A 58 22.56 -35.94 -8.29
N TYR A 59 22.14 -35.12 -9.27
CA TYR A 59 22.16 -35.42 -10.71
C TYR A 59 22.24 -34.13 -11.53
N ASP A 60 22.78 -34.20 -12.75
CA ASP A 60 23.05 -33.05 -13.63
C ASP A 60 21.84 -32.13 -13.93
N ASN A 61 20.61 -32.57 -13.62
CA ASN A 61 19.38 -31.82 -13.90
C ASN A 61 18.43 -31.62 -12.69
N GLU A 62 18.73 -32.14 -11.50
CA GLU A 62 17.76 -32.13 -10.37
C GLU A 62 18.02 -31.06 -9.31
N GLY A 63 19.05 -30.25 -9.48
CA GLY A 63 19.41 -29.19 -8.53
C GLY A 63 20.05 -29.73 -7.25
N VAL A 64 20.21 -28.84 -6.28
CA VAL A 64 20.89 -29.09 -5.00
C VAL A 64 19.88 -29.62 -4.00
N ALA A 65 20.14 -30.81 -3.46
CA ALA A 65 19.32 -31.41 -2.41
C ALA A 65 19.53 -30.67 -1.08
N LEU A 66 18.50 -29.98 -0.58
CA LEU A 66 18.64 -29.08 0.56
C LEU A 66 19.00 -29.80 1.86
N GLU A 67 18.49 -31.01 2.07
CA GLU A 67 18.82 -31.80 3.27
C GLU A 67 20.30 -32.23 3.28
N ALA A 68 20.83 -32.66 2.13
CA ALA A 68 22.25 -33.01 1.99
C ALA A 68 23.15 -31.77 2.20
N PHE A 69 22.75 -30.65 1.61
CA PHE A 69 23.46 -29.37 1.76
C PHE A 69 23.47 -28.87 3.21
N ARG A 70 22.32 -28.89 3.89
CA ARG A 70 22.20 -28.53 5.32
C ARG A 70 23.03 -29.44 6.21
N ALA A 71 23.01 -30.75 5.96
CA ALA A 71 23.80 -31.71 6.74
C ALA A 71 25.31 -31.45 6.60
N ARG A 72 25.78 -31.14 5.37
CA ARG A 72 27.19 -30.81 5.13
C ARG A 72 27.62 -29.51 5.81
N LEU A 73 26.83 -28.44 5.69
CA LEU A 73 27.14 -27.17 6.36
C LEU A 73 27.03 -27.26 7.87
N GLY A 74 26.05 -27.99 8.39
CA GLY A 74 25.84 -28.20 9.82
C GLY A 74 26.92 -29.06 10.49
N SER A 75 27.57 -29.95 9.72
CA SER A 75 28.67 -30.78 10.22
C SER A 75 30.05 -30.12 10.12
N SER A 76 30.16 -29.00 9.39
CA SER A 76 31.41 -28.27 9.22
C SER A 76 31.69 -27.38 10.43
N GLU A 77 32.96 -27.19 10.80
CA GLU A 77 33.38 -26.29 11.89
C GLU A 77 32.91 -24.84 11.67
N VAL A 78 32.55 -24.52 10.42
CA VAL A 78 32.11 -23.20 9.98
C VAL A 78 30.64 -22.91 10.31
N HIS A 79 29.88 -23.86 10.85
CA HIS A 79 28.47 -23.66 11.24
C HIS A 79 28.27 -22.54 12.29
N ALA A 80 29.31 -22.19 13.04
CA ALA A 80 29.30 -21.07 13.99
C ALA A 80 29.30 -19.69 13.30
N ASP A 81 29.62 -19.63 12.02
CA ASP A 81 29.62 -18.39 11.25
C ASP A 81 28.19 -17.87 11.06
N PHE A 82 28.00 -16.57 11.33
CA PHE A 82 26.70 -15.93 11.27
C PHE A 82 26.09 -15.98 9.86
N LYS A 83 26.90 -15.86 8.79
CA LYS A 83 26.43 -15.92 7.40
C LYS A 83 25.87 -17.29 7.06
N ILE A 84 26.56 -18.36 7.49
CA ILE A 84 26.09 -19.74 7.30
C ILE A 84 24.80 -19.96 8.09
N LYS A 85 24.74 -19.48 9.34
CA LYS A 85 23.52 -19.59 10.16
C LYS A 85 22.33 -18.89 9.51
N MET A 86 22.52 -17.69 8.97
CA MET A 86 21.48 -16.95 8.27
C MET A 86 21.03 -17.66 6.99
N LEU A 87 21.97 -18.21 6.22
CA LEU A 87 21.65 -19.03 5.05
C LEU A 87 20.82 -20.26 5.44
N LEU A 88 21.22 -20.99 6.49
CA LEU A 88 20.50 -22.17 6.97
C LEU A 88 19.10 -21.83 7.49
N ASP A 89 18.95 -20.72 8.22
CA ASP A 89 17.64 -20.26 8.71
C ASP A 89 16.72 -19.86 7.56
N MET A 90 17.23 -19.11 6.58
CA MET A 90 16.49 -18.79 5.36
C MET A 90 16.06 -20.06 4.63
N LEU A 91 16.96 -21.04 4.48
CA LEU A 91 16.63 -22.31 3.85
C LEU A 91 15.62 -23.12 4.65
N ALA A 92 15.60 -23.06 5.98
CA ALA A 92 14.63 -23.77 6.81
C ALA A 92 13.18 -23.35 6.53
N THR A 93 12.97 -22.12 6.05
CA THR A 93 11.64 -21.64 5.64
C THR A 93 11.18 -22.16 4.27
N VAL A 94 12.11 -22.65 3.45
CA VAL A 94 11.82 -23.15 2.10
C VAL A 94 11.28 -24.59 2.19
N ARG A 95 10.06 -24.80 1.72
CA ARG A 95 9.40 -26.12 1.68
C ARG A 95 9.87 -27.04 0.54
N ALA A 96 10.62 -26.49 -0.41
CA ALA A 96 11.15 -27.27 -1.53
C ALA A 96 12.25 -28.22 -1.05
N THR A 97 12.33 -29.41 -1.62
CA THR A 97 13.40 -30.39 -1.33
C THR A 97 14.66 -30.12 -2.13
N HIS A 98 14.53 -29.43 -3.28
CA HIS A 98 15.60 -29.10 -4.21
C HIS A 98 15.52 -27.63 -4.62
N LEU A 99 16.67 -27.00 -4.83
CA LEU A 99 16.80 -25.67 -5.42
C LEU A 99 17.86 -25.67 -6.51
N SER A 100 17.74 -24.79 -7.50
CA SER A 100 18.81 -24.62 -8.48
C SER A 100 20.07 -24.09 -7.78
N LYS A 101 21.25 -24.53 -8.24
CA LYS A 101 22.55 -24.06 -7.74
C LYS A 101 22.63 -22.53 -7.83
N GLU A 102 22.23 -21.97 -8.97
CA GLU A 102 22.21 -20.51 -9.21
C GLU A 102 21.36 -19.77 -8.17
N SER A 103 20.19 -20.30 -7.78
CA SER A 103 19.36 -19.65 -6.74
C SER A 103 20.04 -19.62 -5.37
N LEU A 104 20.79 -20.67 -5.03
CA LEU A 104 21.54 -20.74 -3.77
C LEU A 104 22.78 -19.85 -3.79
N GLU A 105 23.49 -19.78 -4.92
CA GLU A 105 24.61 -18.86 -5.10
C GLU A 105 24.17 -17.40 -4.99
N ILE A 106 23.05 -17.04 -5.64
CA ILE A 106 22.46 -15.70 -5.53
C ILE A 106 22.10 -15.39 -4.08
N ALA A 107 21.51 -16.36 -3.36
CA ALA A 107 21.14 -16.17 -1.97
C ALA A 107 22.38 -15.98 -1.08
N TRP A 108 23.44 -16.77 -1.29
CA TRP A 108 24.71 -16.62 -0.58
C TRP A 108 25.35 -15.26 -0.83
N HIS A 109 25.46 -14.83 -2.09
CA HIS A 109 26.04 -13.53 -2.43
C HIS A 109 25.24 -12.37 -1.81
N ARG A 110 23.91 -12.47 -1.76
CA ARG A 110 23.09 -11.45 -1.08
C ARG A 110 23.42 -11.31 0.40
N ILE A 111 23.64 -12.44 1.08
CA ILE A 111 24.02 -12.47 2.50
C ILE A 111 25.39 -11.81 2.70
N VAL A 112 26.37 -12.17 1.88
CA VAL A 112 27.72 -11.59 1.94
C VAL A 112 27.71 -10.09 1.63
N ASP A 113 26.91 -9.67 0.64
CA ASP A 113 26.78 -8.26 0.26
C ASP A 113 26.05 -7.42 1.33
N GLU A 114 25.08 -8.01 2.03
CA GLU A 114 24.36 -7.36 3.13
C GLU A 114 25.28 -7.12 4.33
N GLU A 115 26.10 -8.11 4.70
CA GLU A 115 27.13 -7.92 5.73
C GLU A 115 28.15 -6.84 5.34
N ARG A 116 28.62 -6.83 4.08
CA ARG A 116 29.53 -5.78 3.59
C ARG A 116 28.88 -4.40 3.67
N ARG A 117 27.58 -4.29 3.39
CA ARG A 117 26.82 -3.05 3.55
C ARG A 117 26.71 -2.66 5.03
N ASP A 118 26.38 -3.58 5.91
CA ASP A 118 26.27 -3.31 7.35
C ASP A 118 27.62 -2.89 7.95
N LEU A 119 28.72 -3.51 7.53
CA LEU A 119 30.09 -3.11 7.92
C LEU A 119 30.45 -1.72 7.39
N LEU A 120 30.05 -1.36 6.16
CA LEU A 120 30.20 -0.01 5.62
C LEU A 120 29.33 1.01 6.38
N GLU A 121 28.14 0.62 6.82
CA GLU A 121 27.27 1.46 7.65
C GLU A 121 27.83 1.65 9.08
N LEU A 122 28.40 0.60 9.67
CA LEU A 122 29.05 0.63 10.99
C LEU A 122 30.33 1.48 10.98
N THR A 123 31.18 1.35 9.96
CA THR A 123 32.41 2.14 9.82
C THR A 123 32.14 3.62 9.51
N THR A 124 30.98 3.93 8.93
CA THR A 124 30.51 5.33 8.76
C THR A 124 29.71 5.86 9.94
N SER A 125 29.39 5.00 10.92
CA SER A 125 28.64 5.32 12.14
C SER A 125 29.53 5.48 13.39
N THR A 126 30.85 5.31 13.30
CA THR A 126 31.74 5.56 14.45
C THR A 126 31.86 7.07 14.70
N PRO A 127 31.45 7.59 15.87
CA PRO A 127 31.68 8.99 16.23
C PRO A 127 33.19 9.24 16.36
N PRO A 128 33.71 10.44 16.01
CA PRO A 128 35.10 10.77 16.32
C PRO A 128 35.24 10.75 17.85
N THR A 129 35.95 9.75 18.37
CA THR A 129 36.39 9.71 19.75
C THR A 129 37.23 10.96 20.02
N SER A 130 36.79 11.70 21.03
CA SER A 130 37.42 12.89 21.58
C SER A 130 38.93 12.67 21.79
N ALA A 131 39.76 13.28 20.93
CA ALA A 131 41.18 13.44 21.19
C ALA A 131 41.36 14.48 22.31
N ARG A 132 41.65 13.96 23.51
CA ARG A 132 42.01 14.70 24.71
C ARG A 132 43.52 14.99 24.64
N ASP A 133 43.87 16.28 24.79
CA ASP A 133 45.12 16.88 25.29
C ASP A 133 46.43 16.11 25.06
N SER A 134 47.44 16.61 24.34
CA SER A 134 48.20 17.82 24.68
C SER A 134 49.45 17.86 23.79
N VAL A 135 49.83 19.01 23.23
CA VAL A 135 51.19 19.59 23.25
C VAL A 135 51.06 21.05 22.80
N ALA A 136 51.56 21.95 23.65
CA ALA A 136 51.63 23.38 23.44
C ALA A 136 52.42 23.75 22.16
N SER A 137 51.85 24.62 21.32
CA SER A 137 52.60 25.39 20.33
C SER A 137 51.81 26.62 19.86
N VAL A 138 52.27 27.77 20.34
CA VAL A 138 52.33 29.11 19.71
C VAL A 138 51.06 29.65 18.98
N PRO A 139 50.53 30.83 19.38
CA PRO A 139 49.37 31.41 18.72
C PRO A 139 49.77 32.05 17.38
N ARG A 140 49.31 31.46 16.27
CA ARG A 140 49.19 32.15 14.98
C ARG A 140 47.70 32.38 14.67
N PRO A 141 47.30 33.60 14.27
CA PRO A 141 45.93 33.87 13.85
C PRO A 141 45.70 33.25 12.47
N SER A 142 45.19 32.02 12.45
CA SER A 142 44.87 31.30 11.23
C SER A 142 43.36 31.12 11.11
N THR A 143 42.88 31.28 9.88
CA THR A 143 41.50 31.31 9.41
C THR A 143 40.78 29.94 9.48
N SER A 144 40.98 29.16 10.55
CA SER A 144 40.63 27.74 10.64
C SER A 144 39.17 27.40 10.99
N GLY A 145 38.30 28.40 11.19
CA GLY A 145 36.89 28.18 11.59
C GLY A 145 35.94 27.72 10.47
N ALA A 146 36.34 27.81 9.20
CA ALA A 146 35.48 27.48 8.05
C ALA A 146 35.22 25.96 7.87
N PRO A 147 36.21 25.06 7.77
CA PRO A 147 35.94 23.63 7.57
C PRO A 147 35.08 23.01 8.68
N SER A 148 35.18 23.54 9.91
CA SER A 148 34.38 23.11 11.05
C SER A 148 32.88 23.37 10.87
N LYS A 149 32.47 24.52 10.33
CA LYS A 149 31.05 24.87 10.16
C LYS A 149 30.33 23.99 9.14
N LEU A 150 30.97 23.71 8.00
CA LEU A 150 30.39 22.84 6.98
C LEU A 150 30.27 21.39 7.48
N SER A 151 31.28 20.91 8.22
CA SER A 151 31.23 19.59 8.84
C SER A 151 30.10 19.47 9.87
N GLN A 152 29.94 20.49 10.74
CA GLN A 152 28.84 20.54 11.70
C GLN A 152 27.47 20.60 11.02
N ALA A 153 27.32 21.34 9.91
CA ALA A 153 26.08 21.40 9.14
C ALA A 153 25.71 20.03 8.57
N LYS A 154 26.68 19.31 7.98
CA LYS A 154 26.50 17.95 7.47
C LYS A 154 26.15 16.95 8.57
N SER A 155 26.81 17.03 9.72
CA SER A 155 26.49 16.18 10.88
C SER A 155 25.07 16.42 11.38
N LYS A 156 24.65 17.69 11.52
CA LYS A 156 23.26 18.04 11.90
C LYS A 156 22.23 17.57 10.88
N ARG A 157 22.56 17.60 9.57
CA ARG A 157 21.70 17.05 8.52
C ARG A 157 21.54 15.54 8.65
N LYS A 158 22.64 14.80 8.81
CA LYS A 158 22.61 13.35 9.02
C LYS A 158 21.80 12.98 10.26
N GLN A 159 21.95 13.74 11.36
CA GLN A 159 21.14 13.54 12.56
C GLN A 159 19.64 13.74 12.27
N ALA A 160 19.27 14.83 11.60
CA ALA A 160 17.88 15.08 11.23
C ALA A 160 17.30 14.01 10.28
N GLU A 161 18.12 13.45 9.39
CA GLU A 161 17.73 12.33 8.52
C GLU A 161 17.53 11.03 9.31
N TYR A 162 18.36 10.76 10.30
CA TYR A 162 18.19 9.63 11.22
C TYR A 162 16.90 9.77 12.04
N ASP A 163 16.69 10.93 12.65
CA ASP A 163 15.47 11.23 13.42
C ASP A 163 14.21 11.09 12.55
N ALA A 164 14.28 11.55 11.29
CA ALA A 164 13.23 11.38 10.30
C ALA A 164 12.88 9.91 10.03
N LYS A 165 13.89 9.03 9.88
CA LYS A 165 13.68 7.59 9.70
C LYS A 165 13.04 6.96 10.93
N LEU A 166 13.51 7.33 12.13
CA LEU A 166 12.95 6.82 13.39
C LEU A 166 11.48 7.21 13.57
N LEU A 167 11.13 8.47 13.28
CA LEU A 167 9.74 8.94 13.30
C LEU A 167 8.87 8.23 12.27
N ALA A 168 9.40 7.98 11.06
CA ALA A 168 8.67 7.22 10.05
C ALA A 168 8.34 5.79 10.50
N ASN A 169 9.29 5.11 11.16
CA ASN A 169 9.06 3.79 11.73
C ASN A 169 8.00 3.82 12.84
N ARG A 170 8.07 4.80 13.76
CA ARG A 170 7.05 4.98 14.81
C ARG A 170 5.67 5.24 14.23
N LEU A 171 5.56 6.13 13.24
CA LEU A 171 4.31 6.40 12.52
C LEU A 171 3.74 5.14 11.86
N ALA A 172 4.59 4.29 11.25
CA ALA A 172 4.15 3.05 10.64
C ALA A 172 3.58 2.07 11.68
N LEU A 173 4.27 1.92 12.83
CA LEU A 173 3.80 1.07 13.94
C LEU A 173 2.47 1.56 14.51
N LEU A 174 2.35 2.87 14.78
CA LEU A 174 1.11 3.46 15.30
C LEU A 174 -0.07 3.28 14.34
N LYS A 175 0.14 3.43 13.02
CA LYS A 175 -0.90 3.16 12.01
C LYS A 175 -1.33 1.70 12.00
N GLN A 176 -0.37 0.78 12.13
CA GLN A 176 -0.67 -0.65 12.19
C GLN A 176 -1.45 -1.00 13.45
N GLU A 177 -1.10 -0.39 14.59
CA GLU A 177 -1.82 -0.55 15.86
C GLU A 177 -3.25 -0.02 15.79
N GLU A 178 -3.43 1.21 15.27
CA GLU A 178 -4.75 1.80 15.02
C GLU A 178 -5.60 0.87 14.14
N GLN A 179 -5.05 0.37 13.03
CA GLN A 179 -5.77 -0.54 12.14
C GLN A 179 -6.17 -1.85 12.84
N LYS A 180 -5.29 -2.43 13.65
CA LYS A 180 -5.59 -3.62 14.45
C LYS A 180 -6.70 -3.35 15.47
N ALA A 181 -6.65 -2.21 16.15
CA ALA A 181 -7.66 -1.79 17.10
C ALA A 181 -9.04 -1.61 16.44
N TRP A 182 -9.09 -0.96 15.27
CA TRP A 182 -10.32 -0.81 14.48
C TRP A 182 -10.94 -2.15 14.10
N ARG A 183 -10.15 -3.10 13.57
CA ARG A 183 -10.65 -4.45 13.27
C ARG A 183 -11.21 -5.14 14.51
N LYS A 184 -10.58 -4.92 15.68
CA LYS A 184 -11.06 -5.50 16.93
C LYS A 184 -12.37 -4.87 17.41
N ILE A 185 -12.51 -3.55 17.27
CA ILE A 185 -13.76 -2.83 17.56
C ILE A 185 -14.90 -3.36 16.69
N GLU A 186 -14.64 -3.49 15.39
CA GLU A 186 -15.62 -3.98 14.42
C GLU A 186 -16.07 -5.40 14.76
N GLN A 187 -15.14 -6.33 15.00
CA GLN A 187 -15.46 -7.69 15.43
C GLN A 187 -16.25 -7.74 16.74
N THR A 188 -15.91 -6.89 17.72
CA THR A 188 -16.62 -6.82 19.01
C THR A 188 -18.04 -6.30 18.83
N ARG A 189 -18.24 -5.27 17.99
CA ARG A 189 -19.56 -4.73 17.66
C ARG A 189 -20.41 -5.72 16.90
N GLU A 190 -19.85 -6.39 15.90
CA GLU A 190 -20.54 -7.41 15.12
C GLU A 190 -21.02 -8.56 16.02
N LYS A 191 -20.18 -9.02 16.94
CA LYS A 191 -20.59 -10.03 17.93
C LYS A 191 -21.70 -9.55 18.85
N ALA A 192 -21.60 -8.32 19.35
CA ALA A 192 -22.65 -7.73 20.18
C ALA A 192 -23.98 -7.65 19.43
N GLN A 193 -23.93 -7.24 18.15
CA GLN A 193 -25.09 -7.17 17.27
C GLN A 193 -25.69 -8.56 17.00
N GLN A 194 -24.88 -9.56 16.68
CA GLN A 194 -25.35 -10.94 16.48
C GLN A 194 -26.07 -11.50 17.72
N ILE A 195 -25.58 -11.20 18.93
CA ILE A 195 -26.24 -11.59 20.18
C ILE A 195 -27.62 -10.92 20.31
N LEU A 196 -27.70 -9.62 19.99
CA LEU A 196 -28.96 -8.87 20.05
C LEU A 196 -29.97 -9.36 18.99
N GLU A 197 -29.53 -9.58 17.75
CA GLU A 197 -30.36 -10.10 16.66
C GLU A 197 -30.92 -11.48 16.99
N HIS A 198 -30.07 -12.41 17.45
CA HIS A 198 -30.51 -13.74 17.87
C HIS A 198 -31.54 -13.66 19.01
N ARG A 199 -31.40 -12.69 19.92
CA ARG A 199 -32.37 -12.47 20.99
C ARG A 199 -33.69 -11.92 20.45
N GLU A 200 -33.65 -10.93 19.57
CA GLU A 200 -34.84 -10.38 18.93
C GLU A 200 -35.60 -11.46 18.18
N GLU A 201 -34.89 -12.33 17.45
CA GLU A 201 -35.48 -13.50 16.79
C GLU A 201 -36.11 -14.48 17.78
N ALA A 202 -35.44 -14.76 18.91
CA ALA A 202 -35.98 -15.63 19.96
C ALA A 202 -37.27 -15.07 20.59
N VAL A 203 -37.27 -13.76 20.93
CA VAL A 203 -38.44 -13.05 21.47
C VAL A 203 -39.57 -13.03 20.45
N LYS A 204 -39.26 -12.70 19.19
CA LYS A 204 -40.24 -12.70 18.10
C LYS A 204 -40.84 -14.09 17.89
N LYS A 205 -40.03 -15.15 17.86
CA LYS A 205 -40.50 -16.53 17.76
C LYS A 205 -41.39 -16.93 18.95
N GLN A 206 -41.08 -16.44 20.15
CA GLN A 206 -41.92 -16.65 21.34
C GLN A 206 -43.26 -15.91 21.21
N GLN A 207 -43.24 -14.66 20.75
CA GLN A 207 -44.45 -13.86 20.50
C GLN A 207 -45.31 -14.47 19.39
N ASP A 208 -44.71 -14.88 18.28
CA ASP A 208 -45.38 -15.54 17.17
C ASP A 208 -46.02 -16.85 17.61
N ARG A 209 -45.32 -17.64 18.44
CA ARG A 209 -45.88 -18.85 19.05
C ARG A 209 -47.09 -18.52 19.93
N HIS A 210 -47.01 -17.47 20.74
CA HIS A 210 -48.12 -17.03 21.59
C HIS A 210 -49.33 -16.55 20.76
N LEU A 211 -49.09 -15.71 19.75
CA LEU A 211 -50.12 -15.22 18.83
C LEU A 211 -50.76 -16.36 18.04
N PHE A 212 -49.97 -17.34 17.57
CA PHE A 212 -50.46 -18.51 16.86
C PHE A 212 -51.37 -19.37 17.75
N LEU A 213 -50.97 -19.61 19.01
CA LEU A 213 -51.80 -20.35 19.97
C LEU A 213 -53.12 -19.62 20.26
N HIS A 214 -53.07 -18.31 20.47
CA HIS A 214 -54.27 -17.48 20.68
C HIS A 214 -55.18 -17.47 19.44
N ALA A 215 -54.61 -17.31 18.24
CA ALA A 215 -55.36 -17.34 16.99
C ALA A 215 -56.04 -18.70 16.77
N ARG A 216 -55.34 -19.81 17.03
CA ARG A 216 -55.89 -21.16 16.99
C ARG A 216 -57.03 -21.33 18.00
N GLU A 217 -56.88 -20.82 19.21
CA GLU A 217 -57.95 -20.85 20.21
C GLU A 217 -59.19 -20.05 19.74
N VAL A 218 -59.00 -18.84 19.22
CA VAL A 218 -60.08 -18.03 18.64
C VAL A 218 -60.74 -18.74 17.45
N GLU A 219 -59.96 -19.38 16.59
CA GLU A 219 -60.47 -20.15 15.46
C GLU A 219 -61.34 -21.32 15.94
N THR A 220 -60.89 -22.11 16.91
CA THR A 220 -61.73 -23.19 17.47
C THR A 220 -63.02 -22.65 18.11
N ARG A 221 -62.96 -21.51 18.83
CA ARG A 221 -64.13 -20.84 19.40
C ARG A 221 -65.08 -20.29 18.31
N THR A 222 -64.55 -19.77 17.21
CA THR A 222 -65.38 -19.26 16.11
C THR A 222 -65.92 -20.39 15.23
N ALA A 223 -65.17 -21.46 14.99
CA ALA A 223 -65.63 -22.65 14.28
C ALA A 223 -66.78 -23.33 15.03
N THR A 224 -66.69 -23.45 16.36
CA THR A 224 -67.80 -23.94 17.18
C THR A 224 -69.02 -23.02 17.14
N LYS A 225 -68.84 -21.69 17.22
CA LYS A 225 -69.92 -20.71 17.03
C LYS A 225 -70.52 -20.76 15.61
N LYS A 226 -69.68 -20.85 14.58
CA LYS A 226 -70.07 -20.97 13.17
C LYS A 226 -70.79 -22.28 12.90
N HIS A 227 -70.37 -23.40 13.47
CA HIS A 227 -71.10 -24.66 13.37
C HIS A 227 -72.50 -24.52 13.98
N LYS A 228 -72.60 -23.91 15.17
CA LYS A 228 -73.88 -23.56 15.80
C LYS A 228 -74.73 -22.60 14.94
N LEU A 229 -74.12 -21.60 14.30
CA LEU A 229 -74.81 -20.64 13.43
C LEU A 229 -75.10 -21.18 12.03
N ALA A 230 -74.29 -22.08 11.48
CA ALA A 230 -74.49 -22.76 10.20
C ALA A 230 -75.65 -23.74 10.31
N ALA A 231 -75.76 -24.44 11.45
CA ALA A 231 -76.97 -25.17 11.80
C ALA A 231 -78.22 -24.28 11.82
N LYS A 232 -78.10 -22.99 12.19
CA LYS A 232 -79.18 -22.00 12.19
C LYS A 232 -79.40 -21.30 10.83
N THR A 233 -78.35 -21.09 10.03
CA THR A 233 -78.37 -20.31 8.78
C THR A 233 -78.47 -21.18 7.53
N SER A 234 -78.24 -22.49 7.60
CA SER A 234 -78.66 -23.44 6.54
C SER A 234 -80.18 -23.39 6.30
N VAL A 235 -80.94 -23.04 7.35
CA VAL A 235 -82.38 -22.71 7.29
C VAL A 235 -82.65 -21.41 6.51
N ILE A 236 -81.72 -20.44 6.55
CA ILE A 236 -81.86 -19.10 5.96
C ILE A 236 -81.27 -19.02 4.54
N LYS A 237 -80.15 -19.68 4.25
CA LYS A 237 -79.50 -19.70 2.92
C LYS A 237 -80.32 -20.45 1.86
N LYS A 238 -81.19 -21.38 2.26
CA LYS A 238 -82.26 -21.92 1.39
C LYS A 238 -83.21 -20.83 0.87
N ARG A 239 -83.39 -19.72 1.60
CA ARG A 239 -84.25 -18.59 1.19
C ARG A 239 -83.55 -17.53 0.32
N GLN A 240 -82.22 -17.45 0.29
CA GLN A 240 -81.48 -16.30 -0.26
C GLN A 240 -80.75 -16.57 -1.59
N ALA A 241 -80.68 -17.83 -2.05
CA ALA A 241 -80.10 -18.21 -3.35
C ALA A 241 -80.86 -17.67 -4.58
N ALA A 242 -81.88 -16.83 -4.39
CA ALA A 242 -82.72 -16.27 -5.44
C ALA A 242 -82.25 -14.92 -6.00
N ILE A 243 -81.21 -14.26 -5.43
CA ILE A 243 -81.01 -12.81 -5.65
C ILE A 243 -79.71 -12.40 -6.39
N SER A 244 -78.67 -13.23 -6.55
CA SER A 244 -77.32 -12.74 -6.89
C SER A 244 -76.79 -13.02 -8.31
N VAL A 245 -77.62 -12.87 -9.35
CA VAL A 245 -77.21 -13.10 -10.77
C VAL A 245 -76.74 -11.84 -11.52
N ILE A 246 -76.70 -10.66 -10.90
CA ILE A 246 -76.43 -9.40 -11.62
C ILE A 246 -75.12 -8.76 -11.17
N SER A 247 -74.30 -8.39 -12.17
CA SER A 247 -73.08 -7.56 -12.09
C SER A 247 -71.83 -8.28 -11.56
N ARG A 248 -70.94 -8.90 -12.34
CA ARG A 248 -70.50 -8.83 -13.75
C ARG A 248 -70.06 -7.44 -14.26
N LYS A 249 -68.72 -7.27 -14.24
CA LYS A 249 -67.83 -6.47 -15.12
C LYS A 249 -67.86 -4.95 -14.97
N TYR A 250 -66.67 -4.37 -14.81
CA TYR A 250 -66.00 -3.45 -15.75
C TYR A 250 -64.64 -3.12 -15.11
N GLN A 251 -63.60 -3.85 -15.49
CA GLN A 251 -62.68 -3.55 -16.60
C GLN A 251 -61.69 -2.45 -16.27
N GLU A 252 -60.43 -2.88 -16.35
CA GLU A 252 -59.19 -2.14 -16.34
C GLU A 252 -59.10 -1.11 -17.47
N VAL A 253 -58.14 -0.21 -17.30
CA VAL A 253 -57.20 0.34 -18.30
C VAL A 253 -57.17 1.86 -18.23
N ASP A 254 -56.03 2.40 -17.81
CA ASP A 254 -55.30 3.35 -18.63
C ASP A 254 -53.85 3.42 -18.16
N THR A 255 -53.08 2.49 -18.71
CA THR A 255 -51.67 2.67 -19.00
C THR A 255 -51.49 3.80 -20.02
N VAL A 256 -50.26 4.32 -20.12
CA VAL A 256 -49.74 5.14 -21.23
C VAL A 256 -49.89 6.67 -21.06
N LYS A 257 -48.86 7.26 -20.46
CA LYS A 257 -48.17 8.47 -20.97
C LYS A 257 -46.84 8.59 -20.20
N GLN A 258 -45.93 7.63 -20.42
CA GLN A 258 -44.80 7.87 -21.33
C GLN A 258 -44.17 9.24 -21.07
N GLU A 259 -43.07 9.29 -20.33
CA GLU A 259 -41.77 9.04 -20.95
C GLU A 259 -41.69 9.62 -22.36
N ARG A 260 -41.40 10.92 -22.48
CA ARG A 260 -40.48 11.31 -23.54
C ARG A 260 -39.84 12.65 -23.28
N ARG A 261 -38.52 12.64 -23.51
CA ARG A 261 -37.61 13.76 -23.75
C ARG A 261 -36.93 14.27 -22.48
N ARG A 262 -36.15 13.47 -21.74
CA ARG A 262 -34.83 12.91 -22.13
C ARG A 262 -34.11 13.69 -23.22
N LEU A 263 -33.10 14.42 -22.76
CA LEU A 263 -31.76 14.47 -23.35
C LEU A 263 -31.69 14.73 -24.85
N LYS A 264 -31.18 15.91 -25.20
CA LYS A 264 -30.00 16.02 -26.06
C LYS A 264 -29.70 17.50 -26.24
N ILE A 265 -28.59 17.98 -25.68
CA ILE A 265 -27.33 18.08 -26.42
C ILE A 265 -27.46 19.12 -27.53
N GLU A 266 -26.83 20.26 -27.30
CA GLU A 266 -26.14 21.12 -28.26
C GLU A 266 -25.68 22.33 -27.44
N LYS A 267 -24.72 22.17 -26.54
CA LYS A 267 -23.28 22.12 -26.84
C LYS A 267 -22.90 22.82 -28.15
N GLU A 268 -21.98 23.75 -27.97
CA GLU A 268 -21.00 24.18 -28.97
C GLU A 268 -21.52 25.07 -30.10
N ARG A 269 -21.20 26.36 -29.97
CA ARG A 269 -20.15 26.99 -30.80
C ARG A 269 -19.96 28.43 -30.32
N GLN A 270 -18.85 28.76 -29.65
CA GLN A 270 -17.54 29.03 -30.23
C GLN A 270 -17.57 29.92 -31.46
N ALA A 271 -16.84 31.03 -31.35
CA ALA A 271 -16.14 31.82 -32.37
C ALA A 271 -16.32 33.31 -32.03
N GLN A 272 -15.33 34.20 -32.09
CA GLN A 272 -14.00 34.16 -32.66
C GLN A 272 -13.30 35.50 -32.37
N ALA A 273 -12.03 35.58 -32.79
CA ALA A 273 -11.21 36.77 -33.04
C ALA A 273 -10.52 37.33 -31.79
N GLU A 274 -9.26 37.05 -31.48
CA GLU A 274 -8.10 36.78 -32.35
C GLU A 274 -7.86 37.88 -33.39
N VAL A 275 -6.76 38.60 -33.18
CA VAL A 275 -5.68 38.88 -34.14
C VAL A 275 -5.20 40.34 -34.01
N GLU A 276 -3.92 40.51 -34.33
CA GLU A 276 -3.14 41.76 -34.44
C GLU A 276 -2.47 42.19 -33.13
N ARG A 277 -1.41 41.54 -32.65
CA ARG A 277 -0.20 41.03 -33.33
C ARG A 277 0.56 42.14 -34.09
N ALA A 278 1.67 42.52 -33.46
CA ALA A 278 2.95 42.96 -34.05
C ALA A 278 3.12 44.44 -34.44
N ARG A 279 4.21 45.02 -33.88
CA ARG A 279 5.26 45.86 -34.49
C ARG A 279 5.81 46.80 -33.38
N GLU A 280 7.10 46.92 -33.07
CA GLU A 280 8.35 46.62 -33.77
C GLU A 280 9.47 46.62 -32.72
N LYS A 281 10.18 45.50 -32.55
CA LYS A 281 11.61 45.43 -32.83
C LYS A 281 12.08 46.49 -33.83
N ARG A 282 12.92 47.43 -33.40
CA ARG A 282 14.31 47.60 -33.87
C ARG A 282 14.97 48.84 -33.29
N GLU A 283 16.30 48.75 -33.28
CA GLU A 283 17.29 49.79 -32.91
C GLU A 283 17.63 49.81 -31.40
N LEU A 284 18.36 48.86 -30.82
CA LEU A 284 19.73 48.39 -31.14
C LEU A 284 20.69 49.52 -31.52
N VAL A 285 21.87 49.54 -30.90
CA VAL A 285 23.20 49.83 -31.50
C VAL A 285 24.12 50.76 -30.67
N ARG A 286 23.66 51.62 -29.76
CA ARG A 286 24.57 52.69 -29.25
C ARG A 286 25.16 52.55 -27.83
N ARG A 287 25.48 51.36 -27.31
CA ARG A 287 26.04 51.22 -25.92
C ARG A 287 27.11 50.15 -25.70
N GLN A 288 27.80 49.69 -26.74
CA GLN A 288 28.72 48.53 -26.65
C GLN A 288 30.22 48.84 -26.52
N GLU A 289 30.67 50.10 -26.55
CA GLU A 289 32.11 50.39 -26.67
C GLU A 289 32.88 50.65 -25.34
N GLU A 290 32.22 50.83 -24.20
CA GLU A 290 32.93 51.11 -22.92
C GLU A 290 33.15 49.86 -22.04
N GLU A 291 32.54 48.72 -22.37
CA GLU A 291 32.55 47.50 -21.52
C GLU A 291 33.86 46.69 -21.53
N LEU A 292 34.77 46.94 -22.48
CA LEU A 292 35.92 46.06 -22.70
C LEU A 292 37.17 46.43 -21.87
N ARG A 293 37.25 47.65 -21.31
CA ARG A 293 38.45 48.08 -20.54
C ARG A 293 38.42 47.75 -19.04
N LYS A 294 37.26 47.41 -18.45
CA LYS A 294 37.13 47.03 -17.02
C LYS A 294 37.29 45.53 -16.73
N LYS A 295 37.49 44.68 -17.75
CA LYS A 295 37.41 43.20 -17.64
C LYS A 295 38.64 42.51 -17.03
N ARG A 296 39.87 43.04 -17.16
CA ARG A 296 41.11 42.29 -16.84
C ARG A 296 41.69 42.44 -15.42
N LEU A 297 41.20 43.37 -14.59
CA LEU A 297 41.54 43.42 -13.15
C LEU A 297 40.45 42.80 -12.25
N LYS A 298 39.22 42.67 -12.77
CA LYS A 298 38.09 42.05 -12.05
C LYS A 298 38.27 40.53 -11.91
N GLU A 299 38.94 39.85 -12.84
CA GLU A 299 39.02 38.38 -12.87
C GLU A 299 39.78 37.74 -11.68
N ARG A 300 40.85 38.34 -11.16
CA ARG A 300 41.60 37.77 -10.00
C ARG A 300 40.86 37.93 -8.67
N VAL A 301 40.25 39.09 -8.42
CA VAL A 301 39.37 39.30 -7.26
C VAL A 301 38.06 38.52 -7.41
N VAL A 302 37.58 38.30 -8.63
CA VAL A 302 36.44 37.44 -8.92
C VAL A 302 36.75 35.97 -8.63
N ALA A 303 37.96 35.46 -8.90
CA ALA A 303 38.32 34.07 -8.61
C ALA A 303 38.37 33.75 -7.10
N GLU A 304 38.97 34.63 -6.29
CA GLU A 304 39.00 34.46 -4.82
C GLU A 304 37.61 34.70 -4.20
N LYS A 305 36.88 35.70 -4.68
CA LYS A 305 35.45 35.89 -4.32
C LYS A 305 34.60 34.72 -4.78
N GLN A 306 34.91 34.04 -5.88
CA GLN A 306 34.21 32.85 -6.35
C GLN A 306 34.49 31.64 -5.47
N ALA A 307 35.71 31.46 -4.94
CA ALA A 307 36.01 30.37 -4.01
C ALA A 307 35.27 30.57 -2.67
N VAL A 308 35.30 31.79 -2.11
CA VAL A 308 34.55 32.13 -0.90
C VAL A 308 33.04 32.12 -1.14
N ALA A 309 32.58 32.57 -2.30
CA ALA A 309 31.16 32.54 -2.67
C ALA A 309 30.67 31.12 -2.89
N ARG A 310 31.43 30.23 -3.54
CA ARG A 310 31.09 28.81 -3.68
C ARG A 310 31.01 28.13 -2.32
N TYR A 311 31.97 28.40 -1.43
CA TYR A 311 31.91 27.85 -0.08
C TYR A 311 30.71 28.39 0.72
N ARG A 312 30.42 29.70 0.63
CA ARG A 312 29.21 30.30 1.23
C ARG A 312 27.94 29.68 0.65
N GLN A 313 27.87 29.51 -0.67
CA GLN A 313 26.77 28.86 -1.35
C GLN A 313 26.60 27.42 -0.85
N SER A 314 27.67 26.63 -0.76
CA SER A 314 27.56 25.25 -0.23
C SER A 314 27.14 25.21 1.24
N VAL A 315 27.56 26.16 2.07
CA VAL A 315 27.07 26.27 3.46
C VAL A 315 25.59 26.67 3.49
N GLU A 316 25.19 27.63 2.66
CA GLU A 316 23.81 28.11 2.55
C GLU A 316 22.87 27.02 2.02
N GLU A 317 23.30 26.25 1.01
CA GLU A 317 22.62 25.08 0.48
C GLU A 317 22.44 24.00 1.57
N GLU A 318 23.50 23.65 2.31
CA GLU A 318 23.38 22.71 3.44
C GLU A 318 22.48 23.23 4.56
N GLU A 319 22.48 24.55 4.83
CA GLU A 319 21.56 25.16 5.79
C GLU A 319 20.11 25.14 5.29
N VAL A 320 19.86 25.37 4.00
CA VAL A 320 18.53 25.27 3.38
C VAL A 320 18.04 23.83 3.48
N MET A 321 18.86 22.85 3.08
CA MET A 321 18.54 21.43 3.21
C MET A 321 18.27 21.04 4.67
N LEU A 322 19.07 21.53 5.63
CA LEU A 322 18.83 21.31 7.06
C LEU A 322 17.50 21.91 7.53
N ARG A 323 17.16 23.13 7.08
CA ARG A 323 15.88 23.77 7.40
C ARG A 323 14.71 22.97 6.82
N GLU A 324 14.83 22.47 5.60
CA GLU A 324 13.81 21.61 4.98
C GLU A 324 13.64 20.29 5.72
N GLN A 325 14.74 19.62 6.08
CA GLN A 325 14.69 18.39 6.86
C GLN A 325 14.07 18.63 8.24
N ARG A 326 14.42 19.73 8.93
CA ARG A 326 13.78 20.09 10.21
C ARG A 326 12.30 20.39 10.06
N LYS A 327 11.88 21.07 8.99
CA LYS A 327 10.45 21.27 8.69
C LYS A 327 9.74 19.94 8.45
N ARG A 328 10.38 19.01 7.74
CA ARG A 328 9.86 17.66 7.50
C ARG A 328 9.73 16.86 8.80
N VAL A 329 10.76 16.88 9.66
CA VAL A 329 10.74 16.27 10.99
C VAL A 329 9.60 16.86 11.83
N ALA A 330 9.50 18.19 11.91
CA ALA A 330 8.42 18.85 12.65
C ALA A 330 7.02 18.50 12.10
N ALA A 331 6.87 18.31 10.78
CA ALA A 331 5.61 17.84 10.20
C ALA A 331 5.29 16.39 10.57
N MET A 332 6.30 15.51 10.61
CA MET A 332 6.14 14.12 11.05
C MET A 332 5.84 14.02 12.55
N GLU A 333 6.46 14.85 13.39
CA GLU A 333 6.15 14.93 14.82
C GLU A 333 4.69 15.36 15.07
N ARG A 334 4.20 16.35 14.33
CA ARG A 334 2.76 16.72 14.39
C ARG A 334 1.86 15.57 13.98
N ALA A 335 2.21 14.88 12.89
CA ALA A 335 1.45 13.71 12.45
C ALA A 335 1.49 12.58 13.48
N GLU A 336 2.61 12.36 14.17
CA GLU A 336 2.74 11.38 15.25
C GLU A 336 1.82 11.74 16.42
N LEU A 337 1.83 13.01 16.85
CA LEU A 337 0.95 13.49 17.92
C LEU A 337 -0.53 13.34 17.57
N GLU A 338 -0.94 13.71 16.36
CA GLU A 338 -2.32 13.51 15.89
C GLU A 338 -2.70 12.02 15.89
N LEU A 339 -1.79 11.15 15.46
CA LEU A 339 -2.02 9.71 15.41
C LEU A 339 -2.13 9.11 16.82
N ILE A 340 -1.32 9.57 17.77
CA ILE A 340 -1.43 9.21 19.19
C ILE A 340 -2.80 9.63 19.75
N GLN A 341 -3.25 10.85 19.48
CA GLN A 341 -4.56 11.33 19.92
C GLN A 341 -5.72 10.51 19.30
N ARG A 342 -5.61 10.15 18.03
CA ARG A 342 -6.57 9.26 17.36
C ARG A 342 -6.54 7.85 17.93
N LEU A 343 -5.37 7.32 18.26
CA LEU A 343 -5.23 6.01 18.89
C LEU A 343 -5.87 6.01 20.28
N GLN A 344 -5.68 7.06 21.08
CA GLN A 344 -6.36 7.22 22.37
C GLN A 344 -7.89 7.26 22.22
N SER A 345 -8.38 7.98 21.20
CA SER A 345 -9.81 8.01 20.87
C SER A 345 -10.32 6.62 20.44
N THR A 346 -9.53 5.88 19.67
CA THR A 346 -9.81 4.50 19.26
C THR A 346 -9.86 3.56 20.45
N GLN A 347 -8.95 3.70 21.42
CA GLN A 347 -8.98 2.93 22.67
C GLN A 347 -10.25 3.21 23.48
N LEU A 348 -10.74 4.45 23.49
CA LEU A 348 -12.00 4.79 24.13
C LEU A 348 -13.19 4.13 23.41
N LEU A 349 -13.21 4.14 22.07
CA LEU A 349 -14.21 3.41 21.27
C LEU A 349 -14.15 1.90 21.52
N GLN A 350 -12.95 1.34 21.70
CA GLN A 350 -12.77 -0.07 22.04
C GLN A 350 -13.38 -0.41 23.40
N ARG A 351 -13.18 0.43 24.42
CA ARG A 351 -13.85 0.27 25.72
C ARG A 351 -15.37 0.33 25.59
N GLN A 352 -15.89 1.27 24.79
CA GLN A 352 -17.32 1.36 24.54
C GLN A 352 -17.88 0.10 23.86
N ALA A 353 -17.20 -0.42 22.83
CA ALA A 353 -17.61 -1.65 22.15
C ALA A 353 -17.59 -2.86 23.10
N TYR A 354 -16.59 -2.96 23.98
CA TYR A 354 -16.59 -4.01 25.01
C TYR A 354 -17.73 -3.86 26.00
N ASN A 355 -18.04 -2.64 26.45
CA ASN A 355 -19.19 -2.40 27.32
C ASN A 355 -20.52 -2.74 26.64
N GLU A 356 -20.65 -2.51 25.33
CA GLU A 356 -21.82 -2.92 24.54
C GLU A 356 -21.94 -4.45 24.46
N LEU A 357 -20.83 -5.14 24.20
CA LEU A 357 -20.79 -6.60 24.20
C LEU A 357 -21.13 -7.16 25.58
N GLU A 358 -20.57 -6.60 26.65
CA GLU A 358 -20.87 -7.01 28.03
C GLU A 358 -22.35 -6.80 28.35
N LYS A 359 -22.94 -5.66 27.97
CA LYS A 359 -24.38 -5.42 28.12
C LYS A 359 -25.22 -6.43 27.32
N ALA A 360 -24.79 -6.79 26.11
CA ALA A 360 -25.47 -7.80 25.30
C ALA A 360 -25.39 -9.18 25.97
N LEU A 361 -24.25 -9.54 26.56
CA LEU A 361 -24.04 -10.80 27.27
C LEU A 361 -24.80 -10.86 28.60
N ILE A 362 -24.74 -9.84 29.46
CA ILE A 362 -25.50 -9.82 30.73
C ILE A 362 -27.00 -9.94 30.46
N ARG A 363 -27.48 -9.29 29.41
CA ARG A 363 -28.87 -9.40 28.95
C ARG A 363 -29.27 -10.81 28.49
N THR A 364 -28.32 -11.70 28.21
CA THR A 364 -28.59 -13.11 27.90
C THR A 364 -28.66 -14.00 29.13
N GLU A 365 -28.08 -13.60 30.26
CA GLU A 365 -28.09 -14.39 31.52
C GLU A 365 -29.36 -14.15 32.37
N MET A 366 -30.14 -13.10 32.06
CA MET A 366 -31.42 -12.74 32.67
C MET A 366 -32.58 -13.07 31.74
#